data_AF-A0A3E2T783-F1
#
_entry.id   AF-A0A3E2T783-F1
#
_cell.length_a   1.000
_cell.length_b   1.000
_cell.length_c   1.000
_cell.angle_alpha   90.00
_cell.angle_beta   90.00
_cell.angle_gamma   90.00
#
_symmetry.space_group_name_H-M   'P 1'
#
loop_
_entity.id
_entity.type
_entity.pdbx_description
1 polymer ?
#
loop_
_entity_poly.entity_id
_entity_poly.type
_entity_poly.pdbx_seq_one_letter_code
_entity_poly.pdbx_strand_id
1 'polypeptide(L)'
;MARYPKRQKVKRYRRSFYTREMRLKKGIGIAVLVVAVLAAAWVAAPHVLDWATHTWYTVVRDRDLSASSAVSESASSGAQSTAASEPAASSVPEKETEPEVKGTDIVTGLWAEVDVTTLTDEAAIRSAARQLKAQGMTYAILTLKDTAGQVYYASQTAVGAANAAPTQVELTSVASIFKEEGLVPVAALTAFRDPAGARADHALAIRYQGQEYLWLDNKASAGGNPWLNPYAAETVQYIGDLIAEVHAAGFDQVLLENVRFPSSTSAKQDYGTTNGVDRAGQLTADIAAWQARFGDAVTLWYGYSLAEVTGSSSQLGAPAAQLGVKNLLVKIPSSSTLDAAAREELTLSLTEAGVEHVVIRDDAASYFE
;
A
#
# COMPACT_ATOMS: atom_id res chain seq x y z
N MET A 1 39.79 57.62 -33.65
CA MET A 1 39.94 56.54 -32.65
C MET A 1 39.09 56.87 -31.42
N ALA A 2 37.95 56.18 -31.24
CA ALA A 2 36.99 56.48 -30.19
C ALA A 2 37.44 55.90 -28.83
N ARG A 3 37.46 56.73 -27.78
CA ARG A 3 37.76 56.33 -26.39
C ARG A 3 36.46 55.92 -25.68
N TYR A 4 36.38 54.68 -25.21
CA TYR A 4 35.29 54.19 -24.35
C TYR A 4 35.45 54.65 -22.89
N PRO A 5 34.39 55.10 -22.21
CA PRO A 5 34.46 55.39 -20.77
C PRO A 5 34.33 54.10 -19.94
N LYS A 6 35.19 53.96 -18.92
CA LYS A 6 35.19 52.86 -17.95
C LYS A 6 33.91 52.91 -17.09
N ARG A 7 33.18 51.79 -17.01
CA ARG A 7 32.01 51.64 -16.13
C ARG A 7 32.41 51.59 -14.64
N GLN A 8 31.68 52.34 -13.81
CA GLN A 8 31.83 52.40 -12.35
C GLN A 8 31.34 51.09 -11.71
N LYS A 9 32.16 50.49 -10.83
CA LYS A 9 31.79 49.28 -10.06
C LYS A 9 30.81 49.64 -8.93
N VAL A 10 29.60 49.10 -8.99
CA VAL A 10 28.62 49.19 -7.89
C VAL A 10 28.93 48.09 -6.86
N LYS A 11 29.31 48.48 -5.63
CA LYS A 11 29.41 47.56 -4.48
C LYS A 11 28.01 47.35 -3.88
N ARG A 12 27.47 46.13 -3.99
CA ARG A 12 26.24 45.73 -3.26
C ARG A 12 26.61 45.26 -1.86
N TYR A 13 26.23 46.04 -0.84
CA TYR A 13 26.20 45.57 0.56
C TYR A 13 24.96 44.70 0.77
N ARG A 14 25.14 43.46 1.25
CA ARG A 14 24.05 42.66 1.81
C ARG A 14 23.86 43.06 3.27
N ARG A 15 22.75 43.72 3.60
CA ARG A 15 22.27 43.84 4.99
C ARG A 15 21.48 42.58 5.34
N SER A 16 22.01 41.74 6.22
CA SER A 16 21.28 40.63 6.84
C SER A 16 20.50 41.16 8.04
N PHE A 17 19.17 41.22 7.94
CA PHE A 17 18.29 41.40 9.10
C PHE A 17 17.82 40.03 9.58
N TYR A 18 18.65 39.33 10.35
CA TYR A 18 18.24 38.22 11.20
C TYR A 18 19.10 38.27 12.46
N THR A 19 18.60 38.94 13.49
CA THR A 19 19.30 39.10 14.77
C THR A 19 19.15 37.85 15.63
N ARG A 20 20.27 37.49 16.28
CA ARG A 20 20.47 36.29 17.13
C ARG A 20 19.47 36.17 18.29
N GLU A 21 18.81 37.26 18.68
CA GLU A 21 17.84 37.32 19.79
C GLU A 21 16.54 36.53 19.54
N MET A 22 16.06 36.42 18.30
CA MET A 22 14.81 35.68 18.02
C MET A 22 14.95 34.17 18.13
N ARG A 23 16.18 33.62 18.02
CA ARG A 23 16.44 32.19 18.21
C ARG A 23 16.40 31.78 19.69
N LEU A 24 16.84 32.66 20.58
CA LEU A 24 16.86 32.37 22.02
C LEU A 24 15.44 32.37 22.61
N LYS A 25 14.57 33.30 22.17
CA LYS A 25 13.17 33.36 22.62
C LYS A 25 12.34 32.14 22.17
N LYS A 26 12.59 31.60 20.98
CA LYS A 26 11.92 30.38 20.49
C LYS A 26 12.40 29.11 21.22
N GLY A 27 13.68 29.03 21.58
CA GLY A 27 14.24 27.89 22.32
C GLY A 27 13.67 27.76 23.74
N ILE A 28 13.49 28.89 24.44
CA ILE A 28 12.95 28.90 25.81
C ILE A 28 11.47 28.47 25.83
N GLY A 29 10.67 28.87 24.84
CA GLY A 29 9.26 28.47 24.74
C GLY A 29 9.08 26.95 24.59
N ILE A 30 9.95 26.29 23.83
CA ILE A 30 9.91 24.84 23.64
C ILE A 30 10.31 24.11 24.93
N ALA A 31 11.34 24.59 25.63
CA ALA A 31 11.77 23.98 26.89
C ALA A 31 10.68 24.05 27.98
N VAL A 32 9.96 25.17 28.09
CA VAL A 32 8.86 25.32 29.06
C VAL A 32 7.70 24.37 28.74
N LEU A 33 7.39 24.16 27.45
CA LEU A 33 6.31 23.27 27.03
C LEU A 33 6.63 21.80 27.32
N VAL A 34 7.89 21.38 27.13
CA VAL A 34 8.35 20.03 27.46
C VAL A 34 8.26 19.75 28.97
N VAL A 35 8.66 20.71 29.81
CA VAL A 35 8.55 20.57 31.28
C VAL A 35 7.09 20.48 31.73
N ALA A 36 6.18 21.22 31.09
CA ALA A 36 4.75 21.15 31.40
C ALA A 36 4.14 19.78 31.06
N VAL A 37 4.51 19.18 29.92
CA VAL A 37 4.03 17.85 29.51
C VAL A 37 4.58 16.76 30.44
N LEU A 38 5.85 16.85 30.85
CA LEU A 38 6.45 15.89 31.80
C LEU A 38 5.83 15.99 33.19
N ALA A 39 5.47 17.20 33.66
CA ALA A 39 4.76 17.38 34.92
C ALA A 39 3.34 16.79 34.86
N ALA A 40 2.63 16.96 33.73
CA ALA A 40 1.31 16.35 33.53
C ALA A 40 1.37 14.82 33.51
N ALA A 41 2.38 14.24 32.85
CA ALA A 41 2.61 12.79 32.83
C ALA A 41 2.93 12.21 34.22
N TRP A 42 3.68 12.96 35.06
CA TRP A 42 4.02 12.52 36.42
C TRP A 42 2.81 12.50 37.37
N VAL A 43 1.85 13.42 37.18
CA VAL A 43 0.63 13.49 38.00
C VAL A 43 -0.39 12.42 37.60
N ALA A 44 -0.39 11.94 36.36
CA ALA A 44 -1.28 10.87 35.89
C ALA A 44 -0.80 9.44 36.27
N ALA A 45 0.48 9.26 36.56
CA ALA A 45 1.10 7.96 36.83
C ALA A 45 0.50 7.17 38.03
N PRO A 46 0.18 7.76 39.20
CA PRO A 46 -0.32 6.98 40.33
C PRO A 46 -1.76 6.47 40.18
N HIS A 47 -2.54 6.99 39.22
CA HIS A 47 -3.93 6.55 39.00
C HIS A 47 -4.08 5.38 38.00
N VAL A 48 -3.05 5.12 37.19
CA VAL A 48 -3.04 4.02 36.21
C VAL A 48 -2.48 2.72 36.82
N LEU A 49 -1.65 2.84 37.87
CA LEU A 49 -0.98 1.70 38.52
C LEU A 49 -1.89 0.91 39.49
N ASP A 50 -3.00 1.48 39.97
CA ASP A 50 -3.92 0.80 40.89
C ASP A 50 -4.93 -0.10 40.15
N TRP A 51 -5.19 0.16 38.86
CA TRP A 51 -6.01 -0.71 37.99
C TRP A 51 -5.25 -1.96 37.50
N ALA A 52 -3.93 -1.84 37.25
CA ALA A 52 -3.12 -2.89 36.63
C ALA A 52 -2.75 -4.07 37.56
N THR A 53 -2.99 -3.97 38.86
CA THR A 53 -2.71 -5.07 39.81
C THR A 53 -3.92 -5.96 40.09
N HIS A 54 -5.15 -5.49 39.84
CA HIS A 54 -6.36 -6.22 40.20
C HIS A 54 -6.94 -7.10 39.06
N THR A 55 -6.54 -6.88 37.81
CA THR A 55 -6.94 -7.70 36.63
C THR A 55 -6.02 -8.88 36.36
N TRP A 56 -4.77 -8.86 36.84
CA TRP A 56 -3.79 -9.92 36.56
C TRP A 56 -4.00 -11.19 37.43
N TYR A 57 -4.67 -11.08 38.58
CA TYR A 57 -4.86 -12.20 39.51
C TYR A 57 -6.07 -13.11 39.22
N THR A 58 -7.02 -12.68 38.37
CA THR A 58 -8.20 -13.49 38.03
C THR A 58 -7.98 -14.37 36.80
N VAL A 59 -7.26 -13.88 35.78
CA VAL A 59 -7.09 -14.58 34.49
C VAL A 59 -6.12 -15.77 34.58
N VAL A 60 -5.15 -15.77 35.51
CA VAL A 60 -4.20 -16.87 35.68
C VAL A 60 -4.78 -18.02 36.52
N ARG A 61 -5.71 -17.73 37.45
CA ARG A 61 -6.26 -18.75 38.36
C ARG A 61 -7.31 -19.66 37.70
N ASP A 62 -7.99 -19.17 36.66
CA ASP A 62 -9.00 -19.95 35.91
C ASP A 62 -8.36 -20.87 34.84
N ARG A 63 -7.11 -20.60 34.44
CA ARG A 63 -6.35 -21.44 33.49
C ARG A 63 -5.75 -22.69 34.14
N ASP A 64 -5.33 -22.60 35.39
CA ASP A 64 -4.69 -23.72 36.10
C ASP A 64 -5.71 -24.73 36.68
N LEU A 65 -6.98 -24.35 36.85
CA LEU A 65 -8.03 -25.27 37.31
C LEU A 65 -8.69 -26.06 36.15
N SER A 66 -8.69 -25.52 34.94
CA SER A 66 -9.32 -26.17 33.77
C SER A 66 -8.41 -27.19 33.06
N ALA A 67 -7.10 -27.13 33.31
CA ALA A 67 -6.12 -28.07 32.75
C ALA A 67 -5.80 -29.27 33.66
N SER A 68 -6.34 -29.33 34.88
CA SER A 68 -6.01 -30.37 35.88
C SER A 68 -7.15 -31.36 36.18
N SER A 69 -8.24 -31.37 35.40
CA SER A 69 -9.40 -32.25 35.67
C SER A 69 -9.78 -33.20 34.53
N ALA A 70 -8.96 -33.33 33.49
CA ALA A 70 -9.15 -34.36 32.48
C ALA A 70 -7.83 -35.11 32.29
N VAL A 71 -7.64 -36.18 33.07
CA VAL A 71 -6.94 -37.44 32.75
C VAL A 71 -6.46 -38.09 34.06
N SER A 72 -7.19 -39.10 34.50
CA SER A 72 -6.68 -40.19 35.34
C SER A 72 -7.60 -41.41 35.20
N GLU A 73 -6.94 -42.58 35.16
CA GLU A 73 -7.45 -43.97 35.28
C GLU A 73 -8.01 -44.61 33.99
N SER A 74 -7.62 -45.80 33.52
CA SER A 74 -6.77 -46.91 34.03
C SER A 74 -6.43 -47.84 32.82
N ALA A 75 -5.18 -48.25 32.59
CA ALA A 75 -4.51 -49.50 33.00
C ALA A 75 -4.93 -50.84 32.32
N SER A 76 -4.09 -51.27 31.37
CA SER A 76 -3.52 -52.62 31.09
C SER A 76 -4.27 -53.94 31.42
N SER A 77 -4.39 -54.84 30.43
CA SER A 77 -3.71 -56.16 30.40
C SER A 77 -4.13 -56.98 29.16
N GLY A 78 -3.21 -57.80 28.63
CA GLY A 78 -3.37 -58.51 27.34
C GLY A 78 -3.65 -60.01 27.45
N ALA A 79 -3.91 -60.65 26.29
CA ALA A 79 -3.54 -62.01 25.93
C ALA A 79 -3.98 -62.34 24.48
N GLN A 80 -3.20 -63.20 23.83
CA GLN A 80 -3.33 -63.73 22.45
C GLN A 80 -4.60 -64.56 22.22
N SER A 81 -5.11 -64.61 20.98
CA SER A 81 -4.91 -65.74 20.04
C SER A 81 -5.94 -65.79 18.88
N THR A 82 -5.38 -65.92 17.67
CA THR A 82 -5.81 -66.72 16.49
C THR A 82 -7.16 -66.53 15.77
N ALA A 83 -7.02 -66.19 14.48
CA ALA A 83 -7.48 -66.92 13.28
C ALA A 83 -8.66 -66.36 12.43
N ALA A 84 -8.34 -66.31 11.12
CA ALA A 84 -9.17 -66.56 9.94
C ALA A 84 -9.84 -65.38 9.20
N SER A 85 -9.19 -65.03 8.07
CA SER A 85 -9.76 -64.98 6.70
C SER A 85 -10.48 -63.71 6.19
N GLU A 86 -9.72 -62.92 5.41
CA GLU A 86 -9.96 -62.46 4.01
C GLU A 86 -11.19 -61.60 3.62
N PRO A 87 -11.20 -60.89 2.45
CA PRO A 87 -11.14 -59.43 2.42
C PRO A 87 -12.32 -58.78 1.64
N ALA A 88 -12.59 -57.49 1.84
CA ALA A 88 -13.31 -56.70 0.82
C ALA A 88 -13.17 -55.18 1.03
N ALA A 89 -12.89 -54.53 -0.10
CA ALA A 89 -13.23 -53.15 -0.46
C ALA A 89 -12.56 -52.01 0.34
N SER A 90 -11.42 -51.59 -0.21
CA SER A 90 -10.86 -50.25 -0.08
C SER A 90 -11.88 -49.21 -0.59
N SER A 91 -12.52 -48.51 0.33
CA SER A 91 -13.23 -47.25 0.05
C SER A 91 -12.31 -46.10 0.44
N VAL A 92 -11.65 -45.53 -0.56
CA VAL A 92 -10.94 -44.24 -0.44
C VAL A 92 -11.99 -43.18 -0.12
N PRO A 93 -11.84 -42.38 0.95
CA PRO A 93 -12.75 -41.26 1.20
C PRO A 93 -12.56 -40.22 0.10
N GLU A 94 -13.64 -39.94 -0.62
CA GLU A 94 -13.73 -38.83 -1.56
C GLU A 94 -13.49 -37.53 -0.79
N LYS A 95 -12.43 -36.80 -1.18
CA LYS A 95 -12.07 -35.52 -0.60
C LYS A 95 -13.22 -34.55 -0.86
N GLU A 96 -13.97 -34.24 0.18
CA GLU A 96 -15.00 -33.22 0.21
C GLU A 96 -14.44 -31.93 -0.39
N THR A 97 -15.04 -31.50 -1.50
CA THR A 97 -14.58 -30.36 -2.28
C THR A 97 -14.92 -29.10 -1.50
N GLU A 98 -13.93 -28.56 -0.79
CA GLU A 98 -13.99 -27.23 -0.20
C GLU A 98 -14.42 -26.24 -1.30
N PRO A 99 -15.43 -25.38 -1.07
CA PRO A 99 -15.94 -24.51 -2.12
C PRO A 99 -14.81 -23.67 -2.70
N GLU A 100 -14.65 -23.69 -4.02
CA GLU A 100 -13.71 -22.82 -4.73
C GLU A 100 -14.10 -21.36 -4.41
N VAL A 101 -13.36 -20.75 -3.48
CA VAL A 101 -13.43 -19.31 -3.23
C VAL A 101 -13.04 -18.64 -4.54
N LYS A 102 -13.94 -17.84 -5.12
CA LYS A 102 -13.60 -17.12 -6.35
C LYS A 102 -12.51 -16.12 -5.99
N GLY A 103 -11.48 -15.97 -6.83
CA GLY A 103 -10.36 -15.07 -6.50
C GLY A 103 -10.74 -13.59 -6.31
N THR A 104 -11.94 -13.21 -6.75
CA THR A 104 -12.57 -11.91 -6.51
C THR A 104 -13.11 -11.73 -5.08
N ASP A 105 -13.40 -12.83 -4.39
CA ASP A 105 -13.99 -12.79 -3.04
C ASP A 105 -12.95 -12.26 -2.05
N ILE A 106 -13.33 -11.23 -1.30
CA ILE A 106 -12.48 -10.66 -0.25
C ILE A 106 -12.78 -11.41 1.05
N VAL A 107 -11.81 -12.18 1.51
CA VAL A 107 -11.81 -12.84 2.83
C VAL A 107 -10.94 -12.08 3.81
N THR A 108 -11.27 -12.11 5.09
CA THR A 108 -10.40 -11.57 6.16
C THR A 108 -9.12 -12.41 6.23
N GLY A 109 -7.96 -11.76 6.35
CA GLY A 109 -6.71 -12.47 6.51
C GLY A 109 -5.48 -11.56 6.42
N LEU A 110 -4.33 -12.13 6.76
CA LEU A 110 -3.05 -11.42 6.79
C LEU A 110 -2.50 -11.17 5.39
N TRP A 111 -1.83 -10.04 5.22
CA TRP A 111 -1.20 -9.61 3.98
C TRP A 111 0.32 -9.61 4.11
N ALA A 112 1.01 -9.91 3.01
CA ALA A 112 2.46 -9.80 2.92
C ALA A 112 2.91 -9.27 1.56
N GLU A 113 4.01 -8.52 1.53
CA GLU A 113 4.67 -8.15 0.28
C GLU A 113 5.69 -9.21 -0.13
N VAL A 114 5.78 -9.45 -1.44
CA VAL A 114 6.73 -10.39 -2.03
C VAL A 114 7.70 -9.64 -2.92
N ASP A 115 8.99 -9.91 -2.74
CA ASP A 115 10.02 -9.42 -3.65
C ASP A 115 9.97 -10.21 -4.96
N VAL A 116 9.35 -9.61 -5.97
CA VAL A 116 9.21 -10.18 -7.32
C VAL A 116 10.56 -10.54 -7.96
N THR A 117 11.66 -9.89 -7.57
CA THR A 117 12.98 -10.19 -8.14
C THR A 117 13.55 -11.54 -7.71
N THR A 118 12.97 -12.15 -6.67
CA THR A 118 13.32 -13.49 -6.19
C THR A 118 12.53 -14.61 -6.88
N LEU A 119 11.50 -14.26 -7.66
CA LEU A 119 10.56 -15.20 -8.29
C LEU A 119 11.05 -15.63 -9.68
N THR A 120 12.29 -16.10 -9.75
CA THR A 120 13.00 -16.32 -11.03
C THR A 120 12.59 -17.58 -11.77
N ASP A 121 12.01 -18.56 -11.08
CA ASP A 121 11.56 -19.84 -11.63
C ASP A 121 10.43 -20.44 -10.79
N GLU A 122 9.77 -21.47 -11.32
CA GLU A 122 8.65 -22.15 -10.66
C GLU A 122 9.00 -22.67 -9.26
N ALA A 123 10.23 -23.16 -9.03
CA ALA A 123 10.62 -23.69 -7.73
C ALA A 123 10.78 -22.56 -6.70
N ALA A 124 11.37 -21.43 -7.11
CA ALA A 124 11.46 -20.23 -6.30
C ALA A 124 10.08 -19.65 -5.97
N ILE A 125 9.18 -19.58 -6.97
CA ILE A 125 7.79 -19.13 -6.81
C ILE A 125 7.07 -20.01 -5.78
N ARG A 126 7.12 -21.33 -5.96
CA ARG A 126 6.46 -22.28 -5.06
C ARG A 126 7.04 -22.25 -3.65
N SER A 127 8.36 -22.09 -3.52
CA SER A 127 9.03 -21.95 -2.22
C SER A 127 8.56 -20.69 -1.49
N ALA A 128 8.48 -19.55 -2.19
CA ALA A 128 7.99 -18.30 -1.62
C ALA A 128 6.53 -18.41 -1.18
N ALA A 129 5.66 -18.96 -2.04
CA ALA A 129 4.25 -19.18 -1.72
C ALA A 129 4.06 -20.08 -0.48
N ARG A 130 4.78 -21.20 -0.40
CA ARG A 130 4.74 -22.09 0.77
C ARG A 130 5.22 -21.43 2.05
N GLN A 131 6.28 -20.62 1.95
CA GLN A 131 6.80 -19.90 3.10
C GLN A 131 5.76 -18.92 3.66
N LEU A 132 5.11 -18.14 2.79
CA LEU A 132 4.04 -17.22 3.18
C LEU A 132 2.85 -17.96 3.76
N LYS A 133 2.45 -19.08 3.15
CA LYS A 133 1.34 -19.89 3.66
C LYS A 133 1.64 -20.48 5.03
N ALA A 134 2.87 -20.96 5.25
CA ALA A 134 3.32 -21.45 6.55
C ALA A 134 3.36 -20.35 7.63
N GLN A 135 3.45 -19.08 7.23
CA GLN A 135 3.34 -17.92 8.12
C GLN A 135 1.89 -17.48 8.38
N GLY A 136 0.89 -18.17 7.81
CA GLY A 136 -0.52 -17.83 7.95
C GLY A 136 -1.00 -16.68 7.05
N MET A 137 -0.21 -16.29 6.04
CA MET A 137 -0.60 -15.25 5.10
C MET A 137 -1.74 -15.72 4.21
N THR A 138 -2.59 -14.77 3.83
CA THR A 138 -3.74 -14.98 2.93
C THR A 138 -3.51 -14.25 1.62
N TYR A 139 -3.04 -13.00 1.67
CA TYR A 139 -2.78 -12.18 0.49
C TYR A 139 -1.28 -11.96 0.29
N ALA A 140 -0.86 -12.03 -0.98
CA ALA A 140 0.51 -11.75 -1.38
C ALA A 140 0.55 -10.60 -2.37
N ILE A 141 1.04 -9.44 -1.96
CA ILE A 141 1.23 -8.28 -2.84
C ILE A 141 2.51 -8.46 -3.64
N LEU A 142 2.39 -8.39 -4.95
CA LEU A 142 3.50 -8.46 -5.90
C LEU A 142 3.59 -7.13 -6.65
N THR A 143 4.67 -6.38 -6.44
CA THR A 143 4.91 -5.11 -7.14
C THR A 143 5.31 -5.37 -8.58
N LEU A 144 4.34 -5.32 -9.48
CA LEU A 144 4.52 -5.57 -10.91
C LEU A 144 4.87 -4.29 -11.69
N LYS A 145 4.52 -3.12 -11.14
CA LYS A 145 5.03 -1.82 -11.60
C LYS A 145 5.37 -0.90 -10.43
N ASP A 146 6.64 -0.53 -10.31
CA ASP A 146 7.13 0.28 -9.20
C ASP A 146 6.93 1.79 -9.40
N THR A 147 7.35 2.55 -8.39
CA THR A 147 7.25 4.02 -8.41
C THR A 147 8.32 4.73 -9.25
N ALA A 148 9.31 3.99 -9.76
CA ALA A 148 10.21 4.48 -10.78
C ALA A 148 9.62 4.29 -12.19
N GLY A 149 8.55 3.48 -12.31
CA GLY A 149 7.90 3.16 -13.57
C GLY A 149 8.46 1.90 -14.25
N GLN A 150 9.26 1.10 -13.54
CA GLN A 150 9.79 -0.16 -14.05
C GLN A 150 8.71 -1.24 -13.98
N VAL A 151 8.58 -2.02 -15.06
CA VAL A 151 7.60 -3.11 -15.18
C VAL A 151 8.30 -4.46 -15.06
N TYR A 152 7.91 -5.24 -14.06
CA TYR A 152 8.56 -6.50 -13.69
C TYR A 152 8.02 -7.71 -14.46
N TYR A 153 7.35 -7.50 -15.59
CA TYR A 153 6.86 -8.56 -16.47
C TYR A 153 6.92 -8.10 -17.92
N ALA A 154 6.73 -9.03 -18.85
CA ALA A 154 6.70 -8.73 -20.27
C ALA A 154 5.35 -8.08 -20.68
N SER A 155 5.21 -6.78 -20.41
CA SER A 155 4.02 -6.01 -20.80
C SER A 155 3.87 -5.91 -22.31
N GLN A 156 2.62 -5.89 -22.79
CA GLN A 156 2.28 -5.73 -24.20
C GLN A 156 2.02 -4.26 -24.56
N THR A 157 1.78 -3.40 -23.57
CA THR A 157 1.76 -1.95 -23.76
C THR A 157 3.13 -1.45 -24.23
N ALA A 158 3.15 -0.52 -25.19
CA ALA A 158 4.40 0.05 -25.69
C ALA A 158 5.22 0.74 -24.59
N VAL A 159 4.55 1.45 -23.68
CA VAL A 159 5.17 2.15 -22.56
C VAL A 159 5.71 1.17 -21.51
N GLY A 160 4.95 0.12 -21.17
CA GLY A 160 5.40 -0.90 -20.24
C GLY A 160 6.60 -1.69 -20.77
N ALA A 161 6.54 -2.13 -22.04
CA ALA A 161 7.63 -2.84 -22.70
C ALA A 161 8.91 -2.01 -22.80
N ALA A 162 8.80 -0.70 -23.05
CA ALA A 162 9.94 0.22 -23.10
C ALA A 162 10.63 0.40 -21.73
N ASN A 163 9.92 0.10 -20.64
CA ASN A 163 10.39 0.28 -19.26
C ASN A 163 10.45 -1.05 -18.49
N ALA A 164 10.74 -2.14 -19.20
CA ALA A 164 10.96 -3.45 -18.60
C ALA A 164 12.08 -3.40 -17.55
N ALA A 165 11.79 -3.92 -16.35
CA ALA A 165 12.77 -4.10 -15.31
C ALA A 165 13.85 -5.11 -15.74
N PRO A 166 15.08 -5.04 -15.18
CA PRO A 166 16.15 -5.99 -15.51
C PRO A 166 15.80 -7.45 -15.20
N THR A 167 14.98 -7.67 -14.17
CA THR A 167 14.45 -8.99 -13.80
C THR A 167 12.95 -8.97 -14.02
N GLN A 168 12.47 -9.90 -14.84
CA GLN A 168 11.04 -10.05 -15.14
C GLN A 168 10.52 -11.40 -14.64
N VAL A 169 9.25 -11.43 -14.23
CA VAL A 169 8.55 -12.61 -13.76
C VAL A 169 7.50 -13.08 -14.78
N GLU A 170 7.29 -14.39 -14.83
CA GLU A 170 6.21 -14.99 -15.62
C GLU A 170 4.89 -14.90 -14.84
N LEU A 171 4.03 -13.96 -15.23
CA LEU A 171 2.81 -13.63 -14.50
C LEU A 171 1.89 -14.83 -14.28
N THR A 172 1.66 -15.62 -15.34
CA THR A 172 0.73 -16.77 -15.27
C THR A 172 1.22 -17.80 -14.26
N SER A 173 2.51 -18.11 -14.25
CA SER A 173 3.11 -19.05 -13.31
C SER A 173 3.02 -18.54 -11.88
N VAL A 174 3.31 -17.26 -11.66
CA VAL A 174 3.18 -16.64 -10.33
C VAL A 174 1.72 -16.72 -9.85
N ALA A 175 0.76 -16.28 -10.66
CA ALA A 175 -0.64 -16.27 -10.29
C ALA A 175 -1.17 -17.68 -10.00
N SER A 176 -0.87 -18.65 -10.87
CA SER A 176 -1.36 -20.02 -10.70
C SER A 176 -0.76 -20.70 -9.47
N ILE A 177 0.56 -20.61 -9.28
CA ILE A 177 1.25 -21.29 -8.17
C ILE A 177 0.84 -20.69 -6.82
N PHE A 178 0.68 -19.36 -6.72
CA PHE A 178 0.21 -18.74 -5.48
C PHE A 178 -1.21 -19.22 -5.13
N LYS A 179 -2.11 -19.31 -6.12
CA LYS A 179 -3.47 -19.85 -5.93
C LYS A 179 -3.45 -21.33 -5.53
N GLU A 180 -2.64 -22.15 -6.19
CA GLU A 180 -2.47 -23.58 -5.87
C GLU A 180 -2.00 -23.81 -4.42
N GLU A 181 -1.12 -22.95 -3.92
CA GLU A 181 -0.61 -23.00 -2.54
C GLU A 181 -1.55 -22.28 -1.54
N GLY A 182 -2.73 -21.83 -1.99
CA GLY A 182 -3.80 -21.29 -1.14
C GLY A 182 -3.59 -19.83 -0.72
N LEU A 183 -2.88 -19.04 -1.52
CA LEU A 183 -2.74 -17.59 -1.38
C LEU A 183 -3.55 -16.85 -2.45
N VAL A 184 -3.95 -15.62 -2.14
CA VAL A 184 -4.53 -14.68 -3.10
C VAL A 184 -3.42 -13.76 -3.61
N PRO A 185 -2.94 -13.91 -4.87
CA PRO A 185 -1.96 -13.00 -5.43
C PRO A 185 -2.61 -11.65 -5.79
N VAL A 186 -2.01 -10.56 -5.30
CA VAL A 186 -2.46 -9.18 -5.54
C VAL A 186 -1.42 -8.45 -6.38
N ALA A 187 -1.79 -8.04 -7.59
CA ALA A 187 -0.89 -7.29 -8.47
C ALA A 187 -0.83 -5.81 -8.04
N ALA A 188 0.32 -5.34 -7.54
CA ALA A 188 0.53 -3.93 -7.24
C ALA A 188 1.08 -3.17 -8.45
N LEU A 189 0.37 -2.11 -8.85
CA LEU A 189 0.72 -1.24 -9.97
C LEU A 189 0.73 0.22 -9.50
N THR A 190 1.86 0.90 -9.65
CA THR A 190 1.90 2.35 -9.47
C THR A 190 1.17 3.05 -10.63
N ALA A 191 0.26 3.98 -10.34
CA ALA A 191 -0.46 4.76 -11.35
C ALA A 191 0.34 6.01 -11.80
N PHE A 192 -0.01 7.20 -11.33
CA PHE A 192 0.43 8.46 -11.94
C PHE A 192 1.85 8.91 -11.55
N ARG A 193 2.40 8.40 -10.43
CA ARG A 193 3.81 8.59 -10.06
C ARG A 193 4.70 7.64 -10.86
N ASP A 194 4.77 7.86 -12.15
CA ASP A 194 5.48 7.02 -13.11
C ASP A 194 6.40 7.88 -13.99
N PRO A 195 7.66 8.09 -13.53
CA PRO A 195 8.60 8.92 -14.25
C PRO A 195 9.24 8.21 -15.47
N ALA A 196 9.25 6.88 -15.53
CA ALA A 196 9.75 6.16 -16.71
C ALA A 196 8.72 6.19 -17.85
N GLY A 197 7.45 5.93 -17.54
CA GLY A 197 6.35 6.04 -18.48
C GLY A 197 6.20 7.45 -19.05
N ALA A 198 6.28 8.48 -18.20
CA ALA A 198 6.24 9.87 -18.65
C ALA A 198 7.39 10.26 -19.60
N ARG A 199 8.53 9.57 -19.51
CA ARG A 199 9.68 9.76 -20.43
C ARG A 199 9.57 8.92 -21.70
N ALA A 200 8.99 7.73 -21.61
CA ALA A 200 8.78 6.86 -22.75
C ALA A 200 7.72 7.42 -23.70
N ASP A 201 6.66 8.03 -23.17
CA ASP A 201 5.65 8.74 -23.96
C ASP A 201 5.27 10.09 -23.31
N HIS A 202 5.75 11.17 -23.94
CA HIS A 202 5.48 12.53 -23.50
C HIS A 202 4.01 12.94 -23.66
N ALA A 203 3.21 12.22 -24.45
CA ALA A 203 1.76 12.47 -24.56
C ALA A 203 1.04 12.16 -23.24
N LEU A 204 1.55 11.20 -22.47
CA LEU A 204 0.96 10.78 -21.21
C LEU A 204 1.38 11.65 -20.01
N ALA A 205 2.25 12.63 -20.23
CA ALA A 205 2.97 13.31 -19.16
C ALA A 205 2.46 14.74 -18.90
N ILE A 206 2.67 15.22 -17.68
CA ILE A 206 2.53 16.64 -17.36
C ILE A 206 3.69 17.40 -18.01
N ARG A 207 3.39 18.49 -18.71
CA ARG A 207 4.39 19.30 -19.42
C ARG A 207 4.56 20.66 -18.77
N TYR A 208 5.60 21.40 -19.18
CA TYR A 208 5.69 22.81 -18.87
C TYR A 208 4.76 23.61 -19.79
N GLN A 209 4.07 24.61 -19.23
CA GLN A 209 3.20 25.52 -20.00
C GLN A 209 3.89 26.08 -21.24
N GLY A 210 3.27 25.83 -22.41
CA GLY A 210 3.76 26.30 -23.71
C GLY A 210 5.07 25.65 -24.17
N GLN A 211 5.43 24.48 -23.63
CA GLN A 211 6.67 23.78 -23.94
C GLN A 211 6.45 22.27 -24.07
N GLU A 212 7.24 21.61 -24.92
CA GLU A 212 7.26 20.14 -25.04
C GLU A 212 8.07 19.45 -23.92
N TYR A 213 8.68 20.23 -23.02
CA TYR A 213 9.47 19.69 -21.93
C TYR A 213 8.57 19.12 -20.82
N LEU A 214 8.94 17.95 -20.33
CA LEU A 214 8.30 17.33 -19.18
C LEU A 214 8.44 18.22 -17.94
N TRP A 215 7.33 18.43 -17.25
CA TRP A 215 7.34 19.09 -15.96
C TRP A 215 7.96 18.16 -14.91
N LEU A 216 8.72 18.72 -13.96
CA LEU A 216 9.36 17.96 -12.90
C LEU A 216 8.86 18.40 -11.53
N ASP A 217 8.62 17.44 -10.63
CA ASP A 217 8.17 17.70 -9.26
C ASP A 217 9.17 18.45 -8.38
N ASN A 218 10.44 18.43 -8.80
CA ASN A 218 11.51 19.20 -8.21
C ASN A 218 12.50 19.62 -9.31
N LYS A 219 13.54 20.37 -8.93
CA LYS A 219 14.65 20.68 -9.85
C LYS A 219 15.31 19.38 -10.31
N ALA A 220 15.67 19.29 -11.58
CA ALA A 220 16.42 18.15 -12.13
C ALA A 220 17.69 17.85 -11.31
N SER A 221 18.43 18.89 -10.90
CA SER A 221 19.64 18.76 -10.08
C SER A 221 19.39 18.24 -8.65
N ALA A 222 18.13 18.17 -8.23
CA ALA A 222 17.70 17.64 -6.94
C ALA A 222 16.89 16.35 -7.10
N GLY A 223 17.01 15.67 -8.25
CA GLY A 223 16.31 14.41 -8.53
C GLY A 223 14.83 14.58 -8.89
N GLY A 224 14.44 15.75 -9.42
CA GLY A 224 13.07 15.98 -9.86
C GLY A 224 12.61 14.99 -10.92
N ASN A 225 11.40 14.47 -10.74
CA ASN A 225 10.82 13.43 -11.56
C ASN A 225 9.61 13.96 -12.35
N PRO A 226 9.45 13.54 -13.61
CA PRO A 226 8.22 13.75 -14.34
C PRO A 226 7.12 12.82 -13.82
N TRP A 227 5.89 13.15 -14.18
CA TRP A 227 4.69 12.44 -13.74
C TRP A 227 3.77 12.24 -14.94
N LEU A 228 3.02 11.15 -14.92
CA LEU A 228 1.90 11.00 -15.83
C LEU A 228 0.81 12.01 -15.48
N ASN A 229 -0.02 12.36 -16.45
CA ASN A 229 -1.07 13.36 -16.33
C ASN A 229 -2.42 12.68 -16.03
N PRO A 230 -3.02 12.86 -14.83
CA PRO A 230 -4.34 12.30 -14.53
C PRO A 230 -5.47 12.87 -15.40
N TYR A 231 -5.30 14.06 -16.00
CA TYR A 231 -6.29 14.62 -16.93
C TYR A 231 -6.16 14.07 -18.36
N ALA A 232 -5.10 13.33 -18.69
CA ALA A 232 -4.95 12.73 -20.01
C ALA A 232 -5.69 11.38 -20.06
N ALA A 233 -6.67 11.26 -20.96
CA ALA A 233 -7.46 10.03 -21.11
C ALA A 233 -6.57 8.85 -21.50
N GLU A 234 -5.53 9.10 -22.29
CA GLU A 234 -4.52 8.12 -22.70
C GLU A 234 -3.74 7.58 -21.49
N THR A 235 -3.52 8.39 -20.46
CA THR A 235 -2.88 7.93 -19.21
C THR A 235 -3.80 6.99 -18.44
N VAL A 236 -5.09 7.35 -18.30
CA VAL A 236 -6.08 6.51 -17.63
C VAL A 236 -6.25 5.18 -18.38
N GLN A 237 -6.25 5.23 -19.71
CA GLN A 237 -6.28 4.06 -20.58
C GLN A 237 -5.05 3.18 -20.39
N TYR A 238 -3.84 3.76 -20.38
CA TYR A 238 -2.59 3.02 -20.17
C TYR A 238 -2.59 2.23 -18.86
N ILE A 239 -2.98 2.86 -17.74
CA ILE A 239 -3.09 2.15 -16.45
C ILE A 239 -4.17 1.06 -16.54
N GLY A 240 -5.30 1.34 -17.18
CA GLY A 240 -6.34 0.34 -17.43
C GLY A 240 -5.84 -0.86 -18.26
N ASP A 241 -4.98 -0.63 -19.24
CA ASP A 241 -4.44 -1.70 -20.07
C ASP A 241 -3.46 -2.58 -19.28
N LEU A 242 -2.67 -2.01 -18.37
CA LEU A 242 -1.86 -2.79 -17.42
C LEU A 242 -2.72 -3.64 -16.47
N ILE A 243 -3.85 -3.09 -15.98
CA ILE A 243 -4.83 -3.86 -15.17
C ILE A 243 -5.36 -5.05 -15.98
N ALA A 244 -5.70 -4.83 -17.25
CA ALA A 244 -6.17 -5.89 -18.14
C ALA A 244 -5.11 -6.97 -18.39
N GLU A 245 -3.84 -6.59 -18.55
CA GLU A 245 -2.73 -7.53 -18.73
C GLU A 245 -2.53 -8.44 -17.52
N VAL A 246 -2.49 -7.89 -16.30
CA VAL A 246 -2.31 -8.70 -15.09
C VAL A 246 -3.53 -9.58 -14.81
N HIS A 247 -4.74 -9.07 -15.07
CA HIS A 247 -5.95 -9.88 -14.97
C HIS A 247 -5.97 -11.03 -15.97
N ALA A 248 -5.59 -10.79 -17.23
CA ALA A 248 -5.48 -11.85 -18.23
C ALA A 248 -4.47 -12.95 -17.86
N ALA A 249 -3.47 -12.62 -17.04
CA ALA A 249 -2.51 -13.58 -16.49
C ALA A 249 -3.02 -14.32 -15.24
N GLY A 250 -4.21 -13.99 -14.74
CA GLY A 250 -4.86 -14.68 -13.62
C GLY A 250 -4.80 -13.92 -12.28
N PHE A 251 -4.48 -12.63 -12.26
CA PHE A 251 -4.62 -11.80 -11.05
C PHE A 251 -6.03 -11.24 -10.94
N ASP A 252 -6.82 -11.76 -10.00
CA ASP A 252 -8.20 -11.29 -9.77
C ASP A 252 -8.27 -10.08 -8.84
N GLN A 253 -7.14 -9.73 -8.19
CA GLN A 253 -7.01 -8.59 -7.30
C GLN A 253 -5.84 -7.71 -7.71
N VAL A 254 -6.09 -6.40 -7.79
CA VAL A 254 -5.10 -5.40 -8.21
C VAL A 254 -5.06 -4.25 -7.22
N LEU A 255 -3.88 -3.92 -6.73
CA LEU A 255 -3.62 -2.76 -5.88
C LEU A 255 -3.04 -1.62 -6.70
N LEU A 256 -3.82 -0.54 -6.85
CA LEU A 256 -3.36 0.69 -7.47
C LEU A 256 -2.74 1.62 -6.42
N GLU A 257 -1.49 1.98 -6.64
CA GLU A 257 -0.75 2.90 -5.78
C GLU A 257 -0.52 4.24 -6.47
N ASN A 258 -0.40 5.32 -5.70
CA ASN A 258 -0.14 6.66 -6.24
C ASN A 258 -1.19 7.12 -7.30
N VAL A 259 -2.46 6.78 -7.10
CA VAL A 259 -3.60 7.40 -7.80
C VAL A 259 -3.80 8.81 -7.23
N ARG A 260 -2.86 9.70 -7.54
CA ARG A 260 -2.79 11.05 -6.99
C ARG A 260 -2.00 12.00 -7.89
N PHE A 261 -2.22 13.30 -7.71
CA PHE A 261 -1.43 14.34 -8.34
C PHE A 261 -0.06 14.55 -7.66
N PRO A 262 0.89 15.21 -8.33
CA PRO A 262 2.06 15.78 -7.66
C PRO A 262 1.64 16.77 -6.57
N SER A 263 2.38 16.81 -5.47
CA SER A 263 2.11 17.73 -4.34
C SER A 263 2.26 19.20 -4.73
N SER A 264 3.11 19.50 -5.72
CA SER A 264 3.30 20.84 -6.26
C SER A 264 2.05 21.30 -7.04
N THR A 265 1.60 22.51 -6.71
CA THR A 265 0.56 23.25 -7.42
C THR A 265 1.22 24.47 -8.06
N SER A 266 1.69 24.32 -9.29
CA SER A 266 2.45 25.35 -9.98
C SER A 266 1.74 25.76 -11.27
N ALA A 267 1.61 27.07 -11.50
CA ALA A 267 1.12 27.61 -12.77
C ALA A 267 2.03 27.26 -13.97
N LYS A 268 3.17 26.60 -13.74
CA LYS A 268 4.04 26.08 -14.78
C LYS A 268 3.63 24.70 -15.28
N GLN A 269 2.75 23.99 -14.57
CA GLN A 269 2.25 22.69 -15.00
C GLN A 269 1.22 22.88 -16.11
N ASP A 270 1.40 22.13 -17.18
CA ASP A 270 0.45 21.98 -18.26
C ASP A 270 -0.15 20.57 -18.21
N TYR A 271 -1.43 20.56 -17.86
CA TYR A 271 -2.25 19.35 -17.81
C TYR A 271 -3.08 19.19 -19.10
N GLY A 272 -2.92 20.07 -20.08
CA GLY A 272 -3.80 20.13 -21.24
C GLY A 272 -5.23 20.53 -20.86
N THR A 273 -6.21 19.91 -21.50
CA THR A 273 -7.63 20.19 -21.27
C THR A 273 -8.10 19.54 -19.98
N THR A 274 -8.36 20.33 -18.93
CA THR A 274 -8.87 19.83 -17.65
C THR A 274 -10.41 19.87 -17.52
N ASN A 275 -11.10 20.49 -18.49
CA ASN A 275 -12.54 20.77 -18.44
C ASN A 275 -13.00 21.54 -17.19
N GLY A 276 -12.09 22.19 -16.46
CA GLY A 276 -12.39 22.88 -15.20
C GLY A 276 -12.69 21.94 -14.03
N VAL A 277 -12.50 20.64 -14.20
CA VAL A 277 -12.62 19.65 -13.11
C VAL A 277 -11.45 19.84 -12.15
N ASP A 278 -11.72 19.74 -10.85
CA ASP A 278 -10.68 19.80 -9.83
C ASP A 278 -9.98 18.45 -9.64
N ARG A 279 -8.93 18.42 -8.81
CA ARG A 279 -8.13 17.20 -8.61
C ARG A 279 -8.97 16.04 -8.04
N ALA A 280 -9.85 16.32 -7.07
CA ALA A 280 -10.68 15.30 -6.46
C ALA A 280 -11.70 14.75 -7.46
N GLY A 281 -12.37 15.64 -8.21
CA GLY A 281 -13.30 15.26 -9.26
C GLY A 281 -12.64 14.44 -10.36
N GLN A 282 -11.42 14.79 -10.77
CA GLN A 282 -10.69 14.02 -11.78
C GLN A 282 -10.32 12.62 -11.27
N LEU A 283 -9.73 12.50 -10.08
CA LEU A 283 -9.39 11.18 -9.52
C LEU A 283 -10.63 10.31 -9.31
N THR A 284 -11.74 10.92 -8.89
CA THR A 284 -13.05 10.22 -8.77
C THR A 284 -13.51 9.70 -10.12
N ALA A 285 -13.36 10.48 -11.20
CA ALA A 285 -13.70 10.05 -12.55
C ALA A 285 -12.79 8.92 -13.04
N ASP A 286 -11.49 8.98 -12.76
CA ASP A 286 -10.51 7.96 -13.15
C ASP A 286 -10.81 6.62 -12.43
N ILE A 287 -11.07 6.67 -11.12
CA ILE A 287 -11.47 5.52 -10.30
C ILE A 287 -12.77 4.93 -10.84
N ALA A 288 -13.78 5.76 -11.11
CA ALA A 288 -15.05 5.31 -11.68
C ALA A 288 -14.87 4.67 -13.07
N ALA A 289 -13.94 5.17 -13.89
CA ALA A 289 -13.66 4.60 -15.21
C ALA A 289 -13.06 3.19 -15.11
N TRP A 290 -12.09 2.97 -14.20
CA TRP A 290 -11.56 1.63 -13.96
C TRP A 290 -12.58 0.71 -13.30
N GLN A 291 -13.37 1.20 -12.35
CA GLN A 291 -14.45 0.43 -11.73
C GLN A 291 -15.50 0.00 -12.75
N ALA A 292 -15.88 0.88 -13.69
CA ALA A 292 -16.83 0.53 -14.75
C ALA A 292 -16.25 -0.48 -15.74
N ARG A 293 -14.93 -0.42 -15.99
CA ARG A 293 -14.24 -1.34 -16.92
C ARG A 293 -14.01 -2.73 -16.31
N PHE A 294 -13.76 -2.83 -15.01
CA PHE A 294 -13.26 -4.05 -14.38
C PHE A 294 -14.05 -4.53 -13.16
N GLY A 295 -14.96 -3.74 -12.61
CA GLY A 295 -15.55 -3.99 -11.28
C GLY A 295 -16.31 -5.30 -11.12
N ASP A 296 -16.73 -5.94 -12.21
CA ASP A 296 -17.39 -7.25 -12.20
C ASP A 296 -16.41 -8.43 -12.28
N ALA A 297 -15.13 -8.18 -12.61
CA ALA A 297 -14.13 -9.21 -12.90
C ALA A 297 -12.86 -9.08 -12.04
N VAL A 298 -12.52 -7.87 -11.59
CA VAL A 298 -11.30 -7.58 -10.83
C VAL A 298 -11.64 -6.79 -9.58
N THR A 299 -11.13 -7.25 -8.44
CA THR A 299 -11.18 -6.51 -7.19
C THR A 299 -10.09 -5.45 -7.18
N LEU A 300 -10.48 -4.18 -7.38
CA LEU A 300 -9.56 -3.04 -7.36
C LEU A 300 -9.38 -2.50 -5.93
N TRP A 301 -8.15 -2.49 -5.46
CA TRP A 301 -7.70 -1.87 -4.21
C TRP A 301 -6.95 -0.57 -4.49
N TYR A 302 -7.03 0.37 -3.57
CA TYR A 302 -6.30 1.64 -3.65
C TYR A 302 -5.44 1.85 -2.42
N GLY A 303 -4.14 2.10 -2.62
CA GLY A 303 -3.17 2.29 -1.53
C GLY A 303 -2.91 3.76 -1.23
N TYR A 304 -3.22 4.20 0.00
CA TYR A 304 -2.99 5.58 0.45
C TYR A 304 -2.36 5.65 1.84
N SER A 305 -1.66 6.73 2.14
CA SER A 305 -1.14 6.98 3.50
C SER A 305 -2.24 7.39 4.47
N LEU A 306 -2.03 7.16 5.78
CA LEU A 306 -2.97 7.60 6.82
C LEU A 306 -3.35 9.09 6.68
N ALA A 307 -2.41 9.95 6.31
CA ALA A 307 -2.64 11.38 6.14
C ALA A 307 -3.52 11.71 4.92
N GLU A 308 -3.43 10.92 3.85
CA GLU A 308 -4.28 11.04 2.65
C GLU A 308 -5.69 10.50 2.89
N VAL A 309 -5.82 9.54 3.82
CA VAL A 309 -7.10 8.93 4.18
C VAL A 309 -7.89 9.80 5.15
N THR A 310 -7.23 10.33 6.18
CA THR A 310 -7.88 11.09 7.26
C THR A 310 -7.90 12.61 7.05
N GLY A 311 -7.07 13.12 6.14
CA GLY A 311 -6.90 14.54 5.90
C GLY A 311 -7.03 14.93 4.43
N SER A 312 -7.14 16.24 4.18
CA SER A 312 -7.11 16.78 2.82
C SER A 312 -5.66 16.95 2.36
N SER A 313 -5.23 16.13 1.40
CA SER A 313 -3.94 16.29 0.72
C SER A 313 -4.11 17.12 -0.55
N SER A 314 -3.17 18.03 -0.86
CA SER A 314 -3.17 18.73 -2.14
C SER A 314 -3.02 17.79 -3.34
N GLN A 315 -2.51 16.57 -3.10
CA GLN A 315 -2.35 15.54 -4.11
C GLN A 315 -3.68 14.88 -4.50
N LEU A 316 -4.65 14.86 -3.59
CA LEU A 316 -5.97 14.27 -3.83
C LEU A 316 -7.06 15.32 -4.03
N GLY A 317 -6.97 16.45 -3.32
CA GLY A 317 -8.03 17.47 -3.27
C GLY A 317 -9.11 17.18 -2.22
N ALA A 318 -9.27 15.93 -1.81
CA ALA A 318 -10.18 15.47 -0.75
C ALA A 318 -9.56 14.28 0.00
N PRO A 319 -10.08 13.87 1.16
CA PRO A 319 -9.73 12.60 1.79
C PRO A 319 -9.99 11.42 0.83
N ALA A 320 -9.11 10.41 0.83
CA ALA A 320 -9.15 9.31 -0.13
C ALA A 320 -10.50 8.56 -0.15
N ALA A 321 -11.14 8.38 1.01
CA ALA A 321 -12.45 7.73 1.13
C ALA A 321 -13.56 8.45 0.34
N GLN A 322 -13.41 9.76 0.09
CA GLN A 322 -14.37 10.55 -0.67
C GLN A 322 -14.19 10.44 -2.19
N LEU A 323 -13.17 9.71 -2.66
CA LEU A 323 -12.91 9.52 -4.10
C LEU A 323 -13.71 8.35 -4.71
N GLY A 324 -14.64 7.75 -3.95
CA GLY A 324 -15.44 6.61 -4.41
C GLY A 324 -14.69 5.28 -4.43
N VAL A 325 -13.63 5.16 -3.62
CA VAL A 325 -12.88 3.90 -3.47
C VAL A 325 -13.66 2.91 -2.59
N LYS A 326 -13.86 1.69 -3.09
CA LYS A 326 -14.55 0.62 -2.35
C LYS A 326 -13.60 -0.20 -1.47
N ASN A 327 -12.41 -0.51 -1.99
CA ASN A 327 -11.41 -1.32 -1.28
C ASN A 327 -10.15 -0.48 -1.05
N LEU A 328 -9.78 -0.29 0.21
CA LEU A 328 -8.77 0.67 0.63
C LEU A 328 -7.67 -0.02 1.43
N LEU A 329 -6.42 0.19 1.03
CA LEU A 329 -5.24 -0.15 1.82
C LEU A 329 -4.66 1.13 2.43
N VAL A 330 -4.68 1.21 3.76
CA VAL A 330 -4.16 2.35 4.53
C VAL A 330 -2.75 2.05 5.03
N LYS A 331 -1.79 2.90 4.65
CA LYS A 331 -0.40 2.79 5.07
C LYS A 331 -0.13 3.73 6.25
N ILE A 332 0.20 3.14 7.40
CA ILE A 332 0.63 3.90 8.57
C ILE A 332 2.11 4.27 8.38
N PRO A 333 2.49 5.55 8.55
CA PRO A 333 3.88 5.94 8.38
C PRO A 333 4.73 5.31 9.48
N SER A 334 5.94 4.87 9.13
CA SER A 334 6.87 4.16 10.04
C SER A 334 7.27 4.94 11.30
N SER A 335 6.98 6.25 11.36
CA SER A 335 7.17 7.10 12.53
C SER A 335 6.03 7.02 13.55
N SER A 336 4.99 6.22 13.31
CA SER A 336 3.80 6.10 14.15
C SER A 336 3.23 4.68 14.10
N THR A 337 2.34 4.37 15.03
CA THR A 337 1.52 3.16 15.03
C THR A 337 0.08 3.51 15.40
N LEU A 338 -0.88 2.64 15.06
CA LEU A 338 -2.24 2.68 15.59
C LEU A 338 -2.44 1.53 16.58
N ASP A 339 -3.03 1.81 17.74
CA ASP A 339 -3.52 0.76 18.63
C ASP A 339 -4.82 0.14 18.12
N ALA A 340 -5.33 -0.90 18.79
CA ALA A 340 -6.52 -1.61 18.36
C ALA A 340 -7.77 -0.71 18.29
N ALA A 341 -7.95 0.19 19.27
CA ALA A 341 -9.10 1.09 19.31
C ALA A 341 -9.04 2.12 18.17
N ALA A 342 -7.86 2.68 17.89
CA ALA A 342 -7.67 3.62 16.79
C ALA A 342 -7.85 2.96 15.41
N ARG A 343 -7.49 1.67 15.27
CA ARG A 343 -7.78 0.89 14.05
C ARG A 343 -9.28 0.68 13.87
N GLU A 344 -10.00 0.31 14.93
CA GLU A 344 -11.45 0.12 14.89
C GLU A 344 -12.18 1.42 14.54
N GLU A 345 -11.80 2.54 15.17
CA GLU A 345 -12.36 3.86 14.87
C GLU A 345 -12.08 4.28 13.42
N LEU A 346 -10.85 4.06 12.93
CA LEU A 346 -10.50 4.33 11.54
C LEU A 346 -11.36 3.50 10.57
N THR A 347 -11.49 2.19 10.81
CA THR A 347 -12.29 1.31 9.95
C THR A 347 -13.77 1.70 9.96
N LEU A 348 -14.33 2.06 11.13
CA LEU A 348 -15.70 2.54 11.24
C LEU A 348 -15.90 3.83 10.44
N SER A 349 -15.01 4.81 10.62
CA SER A 349 -15.06 6.09 9.90
C SER A 349 -15.01 5.90 8.38
N LEU A 350 -14.19 4.97 7.89
CA LEU A 350 -14.07 4.66 6.47
C LEU A 350 -15.31 3.95 5.93
N THR A 351 -15.88 3.05 6.72
CA THR A 351 -17.13 2.36 6.37
C THR A 351 -18.29 3.35 6.24
N GLU A 352 -18.40 4.30 7.16
CA GLU A 352 -19.39 5.39 7.09
C GLU A 352 -19.18 6.29 5.87
N ALA A 353 -17.93 6.44 5.40
CA ALA A 353 -17.59 7.18 4.18
C ALA A 353 -17.84 6.38 2.88
N GLY A 354 -18.29 5.12 2.98
CA GLY A 354 -18.64 4.28 1.83
C GLY A 354 -17.52 3.33 1.36
N VAL A 355 -16.45 3.18 2.12
CA VAL A 355 -15.44 2.14 1.88
C VAL A 355 -15.99 0.80 2.35
N GLU A 356 -16.00 -0.21 1.49
CA GLU A 356 -16.54 -1.54 1.76
C GLU A 356 -15.52 -2.43 2.48
N HIS A 357 -14.24 -2.31 2.10
CA HIS A 357 -13.16 -3.12 2.64
C HIS A 357 -11.94 -2.26 2.99
N VAL A 358 -11.39 -2.45 4.19
CA VAL A 358 -10.22 -1.72 4.70
C VAL A 358 -9.16 -2.72 5.11
N VAL A 359 -7.93 -2.49 4.66
CA VAL A 359 -6.72 -3.19 5.10
C VAL A 359 -5.75 -2.16 5.66
N ILE A 360 -5.20 -2.40 6.85
CA ILE A 360 -4.27 -1.48 7.49
C ILE A 360 -2.88 -2.11 7.51
N ARG A 361 -1.92 -1.43 6.89
CA ARG A 361 -0.49 -1.75 6.98
C ARG A 361 0.19 -0.84 7.99
N ASP A 362 0.58 -1.42 9.11
CA ASP A 362 1.37 -0.79 10.17
C ASP A 362 2.65 -1.60 10.42
N ASP A 363 3.68 -1.30 9.63
CA ASP A 363 4.97 -1.99 9.69
C ASP A 363 5.63 -1.86 11.08
N ALA A 364 5.44 -0.72 11.76
CA ALA A 364 6.02 -0.47 13.07
C ALA A 364 5.33 -1.30 14.18
N ALA A 365 4.06 -1.65 14.00
CA ALA A 365 3.33 -2.58 14.85
C ALA A 365 3.39 -4.04 14.37
N SER A 366 4.07 -4.33 13.25
CA SER A 366 4.04 -5.64 12.58
C SER A 366 2.61 -6.13 12.32
N TYR A 367 1.73 -5.20 11.93
CA TYR A 367 0.31 -5.47 11.66
C TYR A 367 0.01 -5.21 10.20
N PHE A 368 -0.56 -6.20 9.52
CA PHE A 368 -0.99 -6.07 8.13
C PHE A 368 -2.22 -6.95 7.86
N GLU A 369 -3.40 -6.38 8.10
CA GLU A 369 -4.71 -7.05 8.03
C GLU A 369 -5.80 -6.07 7.63
#